data_AF-G4WZV7-F1
#
_entry.id   AF-G4WZV7-F1
#
_cell.length_a   1.000
_cell.length_b   1.000
_cell.length_c   1.000
_cell.angle_alpha   90.00
_cell.angle_beta   90.00
_cell.angle_gamma   90.00
#
_symmetry.space_group_name_H-M   'P 1'
#
loop_
_entity.id
_entity.type
_entity.pdbx_description
1 polymer ?
#
loop_
_entity_poly.entity_id
_entity_poly.type
_entity_poly.pdbx_seq_one_letter_code
_entity_poly.pdbx_strand_id
1 'polypeptide(L)'
;KMAAALRRLGFNRVYDTNFGADLTIMEEGSELIKRVTEGGKLPMFTSCCPAWVKFMEQSYPELINHLSSCKSPQQMAGTIFKTYGAKVDKVNPKKIYNVAIMPCTCKQFECDREEMQDSGFKDVDIVITTREFAQLIRDKGIDFKNLKDEEFDLPLGSYTGAGNIFGVTGGVMEAALRSGYEMLTKKSIPNLELNFVRGSEGIRVAEVKLPKITLKVAV
;
A
#
# COMPACT_ATOMS: atom_id res chain seq x y z
N LYS A 1 5.96 18.34 -5.56
CA LYS A 1 7.38 18.62 -5.27
C LYS A 1 8.22 17.35 -5.13
N MET A 2 7.67 16.26 -4.57
CA MET A 2 8.42 15.00 -4.41
C MET A 2 8.94 14.46 -5.74
N ALA A 3 8.09 14.36 -6.76
CA ALA A 3 8.52 13.85 -8.06
C ALA A 3 9.59 14.73 -8.72
N ALA A 4 9.44 16.06 -8.63
CA ALA A 4 10.44 17.03 -9.08
C ALA A 4 11.80 16.85 -8.37
N ALA A 5 11.80 16.62 -7.06
CA ALA A 5 13.03 16.36 -6.31
C ALA A 5 13.70 15.05 -6.74
N LEU A 6 12.93 13.98 -6.94
CA LEU A 6 13.45 12.68 -7.40
C LEU A 6 14.10 12.78 -8.78
N ARG A 7 13.49 13.52 -9.72
CA ARG A 7 14.11 13.75 -11.04
C ARG A 7 15.44 14.49 -10.94
N ARG A 8 15.55 15.49 -10.05
CA ARG A 8 16.80 16.22 -9.79
C ARG A 8 17.86 15.38 -9.07
N LEU A 9 17.44 14.38 -8.30
CA LEU A 9 18.34 13.37 -7.72
C LEU A 9 18.83 12.35 -8.76
N GLY A 10 18.26 12.33 -9.97
CA GLY A 10 18.68 11.47 -11.08
C GLY A 10 17.88 10.17 -11.22
N PHE A 11 16.73 10.04 -10.55
CA PHE A 11 15.86 8.88 -10.76
C PHE A 11 15.32 8.87 -12.20
N ASN A 12 15.48 7.73 -12.89
CA ASN A 12 15.04 7.58 -14.28
C ASN A 12 13.51 7.54 -14.41
N ARG A 13 12.84 7.00 -13.39
CA ARG A 13 11.39 6.85 -13.29
C ARG A 13 10.92 7.14 -11.89
N VAL A 14 9.76 7.78 -11.80
CA VAL A 14 9.16 8.24 -10.55
C VAL A 14 7.70 7.80 -10.51
N TYR A 15 7.48 6.62 -9.94
CA TYR A 15 6.16 6.05 -9.67
C TYR A 15 5.74 6.29 -8.22
N ASP A 16 4.48 6.01 -7.91
CA ASP A 16 3.90 6.25 -6.58
C ASP A 16 3.44 4.94 -5.93
N THR A 17 3.75 4.75 -4.65
CA THR A 17 3.32 3.56 -3.88
C THR A 17 1.79 3.56 -3.69
N ASN A 18 1.13 4.71 -3.78
CA ASN A 18 -0.33 4.79 -3.72
C ASN A 18 -1.00 3.98 -4.85
N PHE A 19 -0.33 3.81 -6.01
CA PHE A 19 -0.79 2.86 -7.03
C PHE A 19 -0.84 1.43 -6.49
N GLY A 20 0.22 1.01 -5.77
CA GLY A 20 0.26 -0.27 -5.08
C GLY A 20 -0.77 -0.38 -3.94
N ALA A 21 -1.14 0.75 -3.32
CA ALA A 21 -2.21 0.78 -2.32
C ALA A 21 -3.58 0.52 -2.93
N ASP A 22 -3.88 1.12 -4.09
CA ASP A 22 -5.09 0.81 -4.83
C ASP A 22 -5.14 -0.66 -5.25
N LEU A 23 -4.02 -1.23 -5.72
CA LEU A 23 -3.93 -2.68 -5.99
C LEU A 23 -4.18 -3.53 -4.74
N THR A 24 -3.62 -3.12 -3.60
CA THR A 24 -3.82 -3.81 -2.32
C THR A 24 -5.31 -3.82 -1.97
N ILE A 25 -6.02 -2.71 -2.15
CA ILE A 25 -7.48 -2.68 -1.90
C ILE A 25 -8.26 -3.57 -2.86
N MET A 26 -7.87 -3.61 -4.13
CA MET A 26 -8.54 -4.49 -5.10
C MET A 26 -8.44 -5.96 -4.67
N GLU A 27 -7.26 -6.40 -4.26
CA GLU A 27 -7.04 -7.78 -3.81
C GLU A 27 -7.62 -8.04 -2.41
N GLU A 28 -7.34 -7.18 -1.44
CA GLU A 28 -7.74 -7.36 -0.03
C GLU A 28 -9.26 -7.19 0.14
N GLY A 29 -9.87 -6.26 -0.61
CA GLY A 29 -11.33 -6.11 -0.68
C GLY A 29 -12.00 -7.33 -1.32
N SER A 30 -11.43 -7.85 -2.41
CA SER A 30 -11.93 -9.07 -3.05
C SER A 30 -11.79 -10.29 -2.13
N GLU A 31 -10.66 -10.42 -1.44
CA GLU A 31 -10.40 -11.48 -0.48
C GLU A 31 -11.39 -11.42 0.70
N LEU A 32 -11.61 -10.23 1.26
CA LEU A 32 -12.60 -10.04 2.33
C LEU A 32 -13.99 -10.48 1.89
N ILE A 33 -14.43 -10.02 0.71
CA ILE A 33 -15.73 -10.41 0.15
C ILE A 33 -15.81 -11.92 0.05
N LYS A 34 -14.81 -12.56 -0.58
CA LYS A 34 -14.75 -14.00 -0.74
C LYS A 34 -14.85 -14.73 0.60
N ARG A 35 -14.06 -14.35 1.60
CA ARG A 35 -14.07 -14.96 2.94
C ARG A 35 -15.43 -14.84 3.61
N VAL A 36 -16.14 -13.74 3.41
CA VAL A 36 -17.45 -13.50 4.03
C VAL A 36 -18.60 -14.16 3.27
N THR A 37 -18.54 -14.24 1.93
CA THR A 37 -19.64 -14.79 1.11
C THR A 37 -19.51 -16.28 0.85
N GLU A 38 -18.29 -16.79 0.65
CA GLU A 38 -18.04 -18.19 0.28
C GLU A 38 -17.54 -19.03 1.47
N GLY A 39 -17.25 -18.37 2.59
CA GLY A 39 -16.67 -19.00 3.77
C GLY A 39 -15.14 -18.97 3.73
N GLY A 40 -14.55 -18.38 4.76
CA GLY A 40 -13.11 -18.29 4.97
C GLY A 40 -12.79 -18.00 6.43
N LYS A 41 -11.51 -17.93 6.76
CA LYS A 41 -11.08 -17.62 8.14
C LYS A 41 -11.37 -16.16 8.46
N LEU A 42 -12.19 -15.97 9.50
CA LEU A 42 -12.56 -14.67 10.06
C LEU A 42 -12.21 -14.63 11.56
N PRO A 43 -11.82 -13.48 12.13
CA PRO A 43 -11.67 -12.18 11.45
C PRO A 43 -10.52 -12.17 10.43
N MET A 44 -10.60 -11.32 9.40
CA MET A 44 -9.46 -11.09 8.51
C MET A 44 -8.65 -9.92 9.06
N PHE A 45 -7.34 -10.10 9.21
CA PHE A 45 -6.42 -9.04 9.60
C PHE A 45 -5.70 -8.48 8.38
N THR A 46 -5.42 -7.18 8.41
CA THR A 46 -4.60 -6.58 7.36
C THR A 46 -3.15 -7.07 7.44
N SER A 47 -2.48 -7.16 6.30
CA SER A 47 -1.09 -7.65 6.18
C SER A 47 -0.09 -6.56 5.75
N CYS A 48 -0.56 -5.33 5.52
CA CYS A 48 0.25 -4.28 4.91
C CYS A 48 1.30 -3.63 5.84
N CYS A 49 1.16 -3.81 7.16
CA CYS A 49 2.09 -3.31 8.16
C CYS A 49 3.11 -4.41 8.54
N PRO A 50 4.40 -4.27 8.19
CA PRO A 50 5.38 -5.32 8.45
C PRO A 50 5.66 -5.56 9.93
N ALA A 51 5.53 -4.51 10.76
CA ALA A 51 5.66 -4.66 12.21
C ALA A 51 4.52 -5.50 12.80
N TRP A 52 3.30 -5.34 12.28
CA TRP A 52 2.14 -6.13 12.68
C TRP A 52 2.27 -7.59 12.26
N VAL A 53 2.70 -7.84 11.02
CA VAL A 53 2.97 -9.20 10.52
C VAL A 53 4.02 -9.89 11.40
N LYS A 54 5.15 -9.23 11.66
CA LYS A 54 6.20 -9.78 12.51
C LYS A 54 5.73 -10.04 13.95
N PHE A 55 4.94 -9.12 14.52
CA PHE A 55 4.35 -9.30 15.84
C PHE A 55 3.45 -10.54 15.90
N MET A 56 2.61 -10.75 14.88
CA MET A 56 1.75 -11.92 14.80
C MET A 56 2.54 -13.20 14.62
N GLU A 57 3.54 -13.21 13.73
CA GLU A 57 4.43 -14.35 13.51
C GLU A 57 5.13 -14.80 14.82
N GLN A 58 5.50 -13.86 15.68
CA GLN A 58 6.21 -14.14 16.93
C GLN A 58 5.28 -14.44 18.12
N SER A 59 4.16 -13.72 18.23
CA SER A 59 3.35 -13.73 19.46
C SER A 59 2.06 -14.51 19.32
N TYR A 60 1.52 -14.64 18.10
CA TYR A 60 0.24 -15.29 17.80
C TYR A 60 0.31 -16.10 16.49
N PRO A 61 1.26 -17.06 16.36
CA PRO A 61 1.45 -17.83 15.13
C PRO A 61 0.19 -18.60 14.70
N GLU A 62 -0.68 -18.97 15.63
CA GLU A 62 -1.97 -19.59 15.37
C GLU A 62 -2.92 -18.69 14.58
N LEU A 63 -2.75 -17.37 14.67
CA LEU A 63 -3.55 -16.36 13.97
C LEU A 63 -3.00 -15.99 12.58
N ILE A 64 -1.83 -16.50 12.17
CA ILE A 64 -1.22 -16.16 10.85
C ILE A 64 -2.20 -16.36 9.69
N ASN A 65 -3.00 -17.43 9.74
CA ASN A 65 -3.97 -17.74 8.69
C ASN A 65 -5.17 -16.76 8.64
N HIS A 66 -5.25 -15.81 9.57
CA HIS A 66 -6.21 -14.72 9.56
C HIS A 66 -5.68 -13.49 8.82
N LEU A 67 -4.37 -13.35 8.61
CA LEU A 67 -3.82 -12.28 7.76
C LEU A 67 -4.38 -12.40 6.34
N SER A 68 -4.62 -11.25 5.71
CA SER A 68 -4.85 -11.17 4.27
C SER A 68 -3.65 -11.78 3.55
N SER A 69 -3.92 -12.54 2.49
CA SER A 69 -2.90 -13.06 1.59
C SER A 69 -2.21 -11.96 0.76
N CYS A 70 -2.74 -10.74 0.79
CA CYS A 70 -2.23 -9.62 0.03
C CYS A 70 -0.82 -9.24 0.49
N LYS A 71 0.05 -8.97 -0.47
CA LYS A 71 1.28 -8.21 -0.25
C LYS A 71 0.95 -6.78 0.21
N SER A 72 1.88 -6.13 0.89
CA SER A 72 1.72 -4.71 1.21
C SER A 72 1.81 -3.84 -0.06
N PRO A 73 1.33 -2.58 -0.01
CA PRO A 73 1.45 -1.64 -1.14
C PRO A 73 2.88 -1.51 -1.68
N GLN A 74 3.88 -1.54 -0.79
CA GLN A 74 5.30 -1.52 -1.17
C GLN A 74 5.66 -2.72 -2.05
N GLN A 75 5.30 -3.93 -1.60
CA GLN A 75 5.71 -5.15 -2.27
C GLN A 75 4.90 -5.39 -3.54
N MET A 76 3.59 -5.09 -3.53
CA MET A 76 2.78 -5.09 -4.75
C MET A 76 3.33 -4.11 -5.79
N ALA A 77 3.62 -2.87 -5.39
CA ALA A 77 4.22 -1.89 -6.28
C ALA A 77 5.57 -2.38 -6.81
N GLY A 78 6.43 -2.94 -5.95
CA GLY A 78 7.73 -3.46 -6.37
C GLY A 78 7.64 -4.58 -7.41
N THR A 79 6.78 -5.56 -7.18
CA THR A 79 6.52 -6.63 -8.16
C THR A 79 6.02 -6.05 -9.48
N ILE A 80 5.08 -5.09 -9.45
CA ILE A 80 4.50 -4.48 -10.65
C ILE A 80 5.51 -3.64 -11.41
N PHE A 81 6.34 -2.85 -10.72
CA PHE A 81 7.34 -1.98 -11.35
C PHE A 81 8.37 -2.82 -12.12
N LYS A 82 8.78 -3.97 -11.57
CA LYS A 82 9.73 -4.88 -12.23
C LYS A 82 9.12 -5.81 -13.28
N THR A 83 7.79 -5.94 -13.32
CA THR A 83 7.10 -6.79 -14.29
C THR A 83 6.38 -5.96 -15.35
N TYR A 84 5.21 -5.42 -15.03
CA TYR A 84 4.41 -4.61 -15.94
C TYR A 84 5.09 -3.27 -16.23
N GLY A 85 5.68 -2.61 -15.23
CA GLY A 85 6.43 -1.36 -15.41
C GLY A 85 7.61 -1.51 -16.36
N ALA A 86 8.39 -2.59 -16.22
CA ALA A 86 9.47 -2.92 -17.14
C ALA A 86 8.99 -3.02 -18.61
N LYS A 87 7.81 -3.60 -18.85
CA LYS A 87 7.20 -3.67 -20.19
C LYS A 87 6.77 -2.28 -20.70
N VAL A 88 6.12 -1.49 -19.85
CA VAL A 88 5.70 -0.11 -20.19
C VAL A 88 6.91 0.76 -20.54
N ASP A 89 7.97 0.67 -19.75
CA ASP A 89 9.18 1.44 -19.93
C ASP A 89 10.13 0.90 -20.99
N LYS A 90 9.86 -0.31 -21.50
CA LYS A 90 10.73 -1.02 -22.45
C LYS A 90 12.15 -1.20 -21.91
N VAL A 91 12.27 -1.46 -20.61
CA VAL A 91 13.53 -1.71 -19.91
C VAL A 91 13.60 -3.17 -19.47
N ASN A 92 14.79 -3.76 -19.51
CA ASN A 92 15.00 -5.10 -18.96
C ASN A 92 14.79 -5.06 -17.43
N PRO A 93 13.89 -5.89 -16.85
CA PRO A 93 13.67 -5.97 -15.40
C PRO A 93 14.94 -6.07 -14.56
N LYS A 94 15.98 -6.77 -15.06
CA LYS A 94 17.31 -6.90 -14.41
C LYS A 94 18.03 -5.57 -14.18
N LYS A 95 17.70 -4.54 -14.96
CA LYS A 95 18.29 -3.20 -14.87
C LYS A 95 17.50 -2.26 -13.98
N ILE A 96 16.35 -2.68 -13.47
CA ILE A 96 15.51 -1.86 -12.60
C ILE A 96 16.01 -2.01 -11.17
N TYR A 97 16.51 -0.92 -10.62
CA TYR A 97 16.81 -0.78 -9.20
C TYR A 97 15.71 0.06 -8.54
N ASN A 98 14.83 -0.62 -7.83
CA ASN A 98 13.65 -0.08 -7.19
C ASN A 98 13.97 0.43 -5.77
N VAL A 99 13.88 1.75 -5.60
CA VAL A 99 14.08 2.43 -4.32
C VAL A 99 12.73 2.89 -3.78
N ALA A 100 12.31 2.29 -2.67
CA ALA A 100 11.11 2.69 -1.96
C ALA A 100 11.43 3.80 -0.95
N ILE A 101 10.58 4.83 -0.88
CA ILE A 101 10.70 5.91 0.10
C ILE A 101 9.56 5.78 1.09
N MET A 102 9.87 5.42 2.33
CA MET A 102 8.86 5.01 3.30
C MET A 102 8.95 5.82 4.60
N PRO A 103 7.81 6.11 5.25
CA PRO A 103 7.80 6.70 6.59
C PRO A 103 8.06 5.67 7.70
N CYS A 104 8.63 4.50 7.38
CA CYS A 104 8.75 3.37 8.30
C CYS A 104 10.08 2.63 8.09
N THR A 105 10.77 2.31 9.19
CA THR A 105 12.02 1.53 9.16
C THR A 105 11.77 0.04 8.96
N CYS A 106 10.62 -0.49 9.41
CA CYS A 106 10.27 -1.90 9.24
C CYS A 106 10.00 -2.28 7.77
N LYS A 107 9.82 -1.29 6.89
CA LYS A 107 9.66 -1.52 5.45
C LYS A 107 10.94 -2.03 4.78
N GLN A 108 12.12 -1.67 5.30
CA GLN A 108 13.40 -2.26 4.87
C GLN A 108 13.45 -3.75 5.23
N PHE A 109 13.08 -4.10 6.47
CA PHE A 109 12.96 -5.51 6.88
C PHE A 109 11.99 -6.27 5.97
N GLU A 110 10.87 -5.66 5.59
CA GLU A 110 9.90 -6.29 4.69
C GLU A 110 10.49 -6.59 3.31
N CYS A 111 11.28 -5.70 2.70
CA CYS A 111 11.86 -5.96 1.39
C CYS A 111 13.04 -6.92 1.41
N ASP A 112 13.66 -7.12 2.56
CA ASP A 112 14.74 -8.10 2.75
C ASP A 112 14.22 -9.53 3.03
N ARG A 113 12.90 -9.74 3.14
CA ARG A 113 12.30 -11.07 3.27
C ARG A 113 12.59 -11.91 2.03
N GLU A 114 13.05 -13.15 2.22
CA GLU A 114 13.50 -14.04 1.13
C GLU A 114 12.39 -14.34 0.11
N GLU A 115 11.13 -14.35 0.54
CA GLU A 115 9.96 -14.58 -0.30
C GLU A 115 9.55 -13.36 -1.15
N MET A 116 10.11 -12.15 -0.92
CA MET A 116 9.73 -10.93 -1.65
C MET A 116 10.45 -10.81 -3.00
N GLN A 117 10.18 -11.77 -3.88
CA GLN A 117 10.85 -11.93 -5.16
C GLN A 117 9.95 -12.40 -6.32
N ASP A 118 8.64 -12.10 -6.28
CA ASP A 118 7.68 -12.59 -7.28
C ASP A 118 7.93 -12.05 -8.68
N SER A 119 8.63 -10.92 -8.80
CA SER A 119 9.08 -10.39 -10.10
C SER A 119 10.19 -11.22 -10.75
N GLY A 120 10.70 -12.27 -10.09
CA GLY A 120 11.90 -13.00 -10.47
C GLY A 120 13.20 -12.32 -10.04
N PHE A 121 13.08 -11.21 -9.32
CA PHE A 121 14.13 -10.43 -8.68
C PHE A 121 13.60 -9.98 -7.32
N LYS A 122 14.47 -9.47 -6.44
CA LYS A 122 14.02 -8.78 -5.24
C LYS A 122 13.02 -7.68 -5.61
N ASP A 123 11.79 -7.72 -5.12
CA ASP A 123 10.70 -6.85 -5.59
C ASP A 123 10.99 -5.35 -5.33
N VAL A 124 11.59 -5.06 -4.18
CA VAL A 124 12.09 -3.74 -3.78
C VAL A 124 13.54 -3.88 -3.35
N ASP A 125 14.46 -3.20 -4.05
CA ASP A 125 15.89 -3.41 -3.81
C ASP A 125 16.36 -2.79 -2.50
N ILE A 126 15.87 -1.58 -2.20
CA ILE A 126 16.20 -0.84 -0.98
C ILE A 126 15.03 0.06 -0.57
N VAL A 127 14.91 0.29 0.73
CA VAL A 127 14.00 1.26 1.32
C VAL A 127 14.83 2.34 2.01
N ILE A 128 14.56 3.59 1.66
CA ILE A 128 15.06 4.75 2.40
C ILE A 128 13.92 5.41 3.16
N THR A 129 14.22 5.91 4.34
CA THR A 129 13.23 6.63 5.14
C THR A 129 12.95 8.02 4.58
N THR A 130 11.83 8.62 4.96
CA THR A 130 11.55 10.04 4.68
C THR A 130 12.67 10.97 5.16
N ARG A 131 13.36 10.61 6.27
CA ARG A 131 14.49 11.39 6.80
C ARG A 131 15.72 11.30 5.91
N GLU A 132 16.05 10.10 5.43
CA GLU A 132 17.17 9.88 4.51
C GLU A 132 16.89 10.56 3.16
N PHE A 133 15.67 10.46 2.65
CA PHE A 133 15.27 11.18 1.44
C PHE A 133 15.41 12.70 1.62
N ALA A 134 14.95 13.26 2.74
CA ALA A 134 15.12 14.67 3.05
C ALA A 134 16.60 15.08 3.18
N GLN A 135 17.46 14.19 3.68
CA GLN A 135 18.90 14.41 3.74
C GLN A 135 19.52 14.42 2.33
N LEU A 136 19.18 13.46 1.47
CA LEU A 136 19.64 13.42 0.08
C LEU A 136 19.30 14.69 -0.70
N ILE A 137 18.10 15.24 -0.50
CA ILE A 137 17.68 16.51 -1.10
C ILE A 137 18.59 17.66 -0.64
N ARG A 138 18.88 17.73 0.67
CA ARG A 138 19.78 18.76 1.24
C ARG A 138 21.21 18.61 0.75
N ASP A 139 21.74 17.39 0.72
CA ASP A 139 23.11 17.10 0.28
C ASP A 139 23.33 17.43 -1.19
N LYS A 140 22.28 17.31 -2.02
CA LYS A 140 22.31 17.73 -3.42
C LYS A 140 22.02 19.21 -3.65
N GLY A 141 21.85 20.00 -2.58
CA GLY A 141 21.59 21.43 -2.68
C GLY A 141 20.26 21.76 -3.35
N ILE A 142 19.29 20.84 -3.32
CA ILE A 142 17.99 21.04 -3.97
C ILE A 142 17.13 21.93 -3.07
N ASP A 143 16.76 23.11 -3.56
CA ASP A 143 15.82 24.01 -2.88
C ASP A 143 14.38 23.48 -2.98
N PHE A 144 14.06 22.51 -2.11
CA PHE A 144 12.77 21.84 -2.12
C PHE A 144 11.59 22.80 -1.94
N LYS A 145 11.75 23.88 -1.17
CA LYS A 145 10.65 24.82 -0.88
C LYS A 145 10.19 25.52 -2.15
N ASN A 146 11.13 25.90 -3.01
CA ASN A 146 10.88 26.65 -4.23
C ASN A 146 10.79 25.77 -5.50
N LEU A 147 10.87 24.43 -5.37
CA LEU A 147 10.61 23.53 -6.49
C LEU A 147 9.18 23.69 -7.02
N LYS A 148 9.05 23.71 -8.34
CA LYS A 148 7.75 23.58 -9.00
C LYS A 148 7.27 22.13 -8.89
N ASP A 149 5.95 21.96 -8.88
CA ASP A 149 5.35 20.63 -8.94
C ASP A 149 5.60 19.99 -10.30
N GLU A 150 5.84 18.68 -10.28
CA GLU A 150 5.95 17.83 -11.45
C GLU A 150 5.16 16.56 -11.15
N GLU A 151 4.55 15.98 -12.16
CA GLU A 151 3.72 14.78 -12.05
C GLU A 151 4.56 13.52 -11.86
N PHE A 152 3.94 12.46 -11.35
CA PHE A 152 4.50 11.12 -11.37
C PHE A 152 4.39 10.51 -12.79
N ASP A 153 5.24 9.54 -13.09
CA ASP A 153 5.23 8.89 -14.40
C ASP A 153 4.02 7.95 -14.55
N LEU A 154 3.25 8.09 -15.62
CA LEU A 154 2.06 7.27 -15.86
C LEU A 154 2.40 5.96 -16.62
N PRO A 155 1.60 4.89 -16.44
CA PRO A 155 0.38 4.81 -15.62
C PRO A 155 0.63 4.52 -14.14
N LEU A 156 1.84 4.10 -13.76
CA LEU A 156 2.15 3.56 -12.43
C LEU A 156 2.35 4.61 -11.33
N GLY A 157 2.28 5.88 -11.69
CA GLY A 157 2.18 7.02 -10.78
C GLY A 157 0.74 7.49 -10.51
N SER A 158 -0.27 6.90 -11.15
CA SER A 158 -1.67 7.24 -10.86
C SER A 158 -2.13 6.63 -9.54
N TYR A 159 -3.04 7.30 -8.84
CA TYR A 159 -3.66 6.75 -7.64
C TYR A 159 -5.02 7.40 -7.36
N THR A 160 -5.84 6.72 -6.58
CA THR A 160 -7.15 7.21 -6.13
C THR A 160 -7.08 7.86 -4.75
N GLY A 161 -8.16 8.52 -4.36
CA GLY A 161 -8.33 9.01 -2.98
C GLY A 161 -8.38 7.89 -1.93
N ALA A 162 -8.60 6.63 -2.33
CA ALA A 162 -8.55 5.48 -1.44
C ALA A 162 -7.08 5.10 -1.13
N GLY A 163 -6.22 5.00 -2.14
CA GLY A 163 -4.78 4.81 -1.94
C GLY A 163 -4.14 5.91 -1.09
N ASN A 164 -4.53 7.17 -1.29
CA ASN A 164 -3.93 8.30 -0.57
C ASN A 164 -4.17 8.29 0.96
N ILE A 165 -5.27 7.70 1.44
CA ILE A 165 -5.58 7.67 2.89
C ILE A 165 -4.89 6.51 3.62
N PHE A 166 -4.15 5.63 2.94
CA PHE A 166 -3.45 4.49 3.59
C PHE A 166 -2.50 4.90 4.71
N GLY A 167 -1.93 6.10 4.64
CA GLY A 167 -0.94 6.59 5.60
C GLY A 167 -1.51 6.95 6.98
N VAL A 168 -2.83 6.95 7.17
CA VAL A 168 -3.47 7.25 8.45
C VAL A 168 -4.16 6.03 9.04
N THR A 169 -4.20 5.94 10.37
CA THR A 169 -4.93 4.89 11.07
C THR A 169 -6.41 4.88 10.64
N GLY A 170 -6.92 3.71 10.27
CA GLY A 170 -8.26 3.52 9.70
C GLY A 170 -8.39 3.77 8.19
N GLY A 171 -7.38 4.34 7.54
CA GLY A 171 -7.42 4.61 6.11
C GLY A 171 -7.53 3.35 5.23
N VAL A 172 -6.78 2.29 5.58
CA VAL A 172 -6.88 0.98 4.90
C VAL A 172 -8.29 0.41 5.01
N MET A 173 -8.88 0.45 6.21
CA MET A 173 -10.25 -0.03 6.44
C MET A 173 -11.27 0.79 5.66
N GLU A 174 -11.15 2.13 5.67
CA GLU A 174 -12.02 3.01 4.89
C GLU A 174 -11.94 2.70 3.39
N ALA A 175 -10.73 2.55 2.87
CA ALA A 175 -10.50 2.21 1.47
C ALA A 175 -11.06 0.82 1.10
N ALA A 176 -10.87 -0.19 1.96
CA ALA A 176 -11.42 -1.54 1.77
C ALA A 176 -12.95 -1.54 1.80
N LEU A 177 -13.57 -0.76 2.69
CA LEU A 177 -15.03 -0.64 2.78
C LEU A 177 -15.63 0.05 1.56
N ARG A 178 -14.97 1.10 1.03
CA ARG A 178 -15.40 1.78 -0.21
C ARG A 178 -15.45 0.78 -1.37
N SER A 179 -14.36 0.08 -1.64
CA SER A 179 -14.28 -0.87 -2.75
C SER A 179 -15.14 -2.11 -2.51
N GLY A 180 -15.17 -2.61 -1.28
CA GLY A 180 -15.99 -3.77 -0.90
C GLY A 180 -17.49 -3.52 -1.11
N TYR A 181 -17.98 -2.33 -0.76
CA TYR A 181 -19.35 -1.93 -1.01
C TYR A 181 -19.68 -1.92 -2.51
N GLU A 182 -18.83 -1.30 -3.33
CA GLU A 182 -19.06 -1.22 -4.77
C GLU A 182 -19.00 -2.59 -5.45
N MET A 183 -18.03 -3.43 -5.07
CA MET A 183 -17.87 -4.79 -5.60
C MET A 183 -19.10 -5.66 -5.33
N LEU A 184 -19.69 -5.57 -4.13
CA LEU A 184 -20.87 -6.33 -3.71
C LEU A 184 -22.17 -5.79 -4.27
N THR A 185 -22.34 -4.47 -4.30
CA THR A 185 -23.63 -3.84 -4.63
C THR A 185 -23.73 -3.39 -6.07
N LYS A 186 -22.60 -3.33 -6.79
CA LYS A 186 -22.45 -2.70 -8.12
C LYS A 186 -22.92 -1.24 -8.15
N LYS A 187 -22.94 -0.57 -6.98
CA LYS A 187 -23.33 0.82 -6.80
C LYS A 187 -22.26 1.53 -5.99
N SER A 188 -22.04 2.80 -6.27
CA SER A 188 -21.16 3.63 -5.45
C SER A 188 -21.64 3.70 -4.01
N ILE A 189 -20.68 3.71 -3.08
CA ILE A 189 -20.98 3.88 -1.67
C ILE A 189 -21.64 5.26 -1.46
N PRO A 190 -22.74 5.36 -0.68
CA PRO A 190 -23.46 6.62 -0.52
C PRO A 190 -22.63 7.74 0.09
N ASN A 191 -21.64 7.39 0.93
CA ASN A 191 -20.71 8.34 1.52
C ASN A 191 -19.30 7.74 1.48
N LEU A 192 -18.36 8.46 0.87
CA LEU A 192 -16.95 8.09 0.84
C LEU A 192 -16.28 8.32 2.20
N GLU A 193 -16.77 9.27 3.01
CA GLU A 193 -16.17 9.61 4.30
C GLU A 193 -16.72 8.74 5.42
N LEU A 194 -15.94 7.74 5.82
CA LEU A 194 -16.32 6.81 6.88
C LEU A 194 -15.70 7.26 8.21
N ASN A 195 -16.27 8.32 8.80
CA ASN A 195 -15.72 8.96 10.00
C ASN A 195 -15.56 8.02 11.21
N PHE A 196 -16.30 6.92 11.26
CA PHE A 196 -16.23 5.93 12.35
C PHE A 196 -14.92 5.12 12.38
N VAL A 197 -14.15 5.07 11.29
CA VAL A 197 -12.80 4.45 11.29
C VAL A 197 -11.68 5.47 11.38
N ARG A 198 -11.96 6.76 11.21
CA ARG A 198 -11.00 7.85 11.35
C ARG A 198 -10.82 8.22 12.83
N GLY A 199 -9.65 8.75 13.19
CA GLY A 199 -9.38 9.27 14.53
C GLY A 199 -8.06 8.77 15.12
N SER A 200 -7.80 9.12 16.38
CA SER A 200 -6.58 8.76 17.11
C SER A 200 -6.85 7.86 18.34
N GLU A 201 -8.10 7.47 18.56
CA GLU A 201 -8.49 6.54 19.62
C GLU A 201 -7.83 5.17 19.40
N GLY A 202 -7.41 4.52 20.49
CA GLY A 202 -6.57 3.32 20.41
C GLY A 202 -7.23 2.08 19.79
N ILE A 203 -8.53 1.89 20.02
CA ILE A 203 -9.34 0.83 19.39
C ILE A 203 -10.66 1.45 18.97
N ARG A 204 -11.01 1.31 17.69
CA ARG A 204 -12.28 1.79 17.15
C ARG A 204 -13.04 0.62 16.54
N VAL A 205 -14.31 0.49 16.88
CA VAL A 205 -15.19 -0.57 16.36
C VAL A 205 -16.37 0.03 15.65
N ALA A 206 -16.78 -0.60 14.54
CA ALA A 206 -17.96 -0.20 13.81
C ALA A 206 -18.70 -1.39 13.23
N GLU A 207 -20.01 -1.22 13.07
CA GLU A 207 -20.87 -2.15 12.38
C GLU A 207 -21.32 -1.52 11.05
N VAL A 208 -20.91 -2.12 9.94
CA VAL A 208 -21.22 -1.67 8.59
C VAL A 208 -22.27 -2.59 7.99
N LYS A 209 -23.47 -2.03 7.77
CA LYS A 209 -24.57 -2.74 7.13
C LYS A 209 -24.42 -2.66 5.62
N LEU A 210 -24.04 -3.78 5.00
CA LEU A 210 -24.10 -3.99 3.56
C LEU A 210 -25.43 -4.71 3.22
N PRO A 211 -25.96 -4.61 1.98
CA PRO A 211 -27.29 -5.10 1.66
C PRO A 211 -27.60 -6.56 2.03
N LYS A 212 -26.57 -7.41 2.11
CA LYS A 212 -26.70 -8.84 2.45
C LYS A 212 -25.87 -9.29 3.66
N ILE A 213 -25.02 -8.41 4.19
CA ILE A 213 -23.97 -8.77 5.15
C ILE A 213 -23.83 -7.62 6.15
N THR A 214 -23.77 -7.95 7.43
CA THR A 214 -23.37 -6.99 8.46
C THR A 214 -21.92 -7.27 8.82
N LEU A 215 -21.02 -6.35 8.48
CA LEU A 215 -19.60 -6.45 8.80
C LEU A 215 -19.33 -5.75 10.13
N LYS A 216 -18.70 -6.45 11.06
CA LYS A 216 -18.13 -5.85 12.27
C LYS A 216 -16.65 -5.65 12.03
N VAL A 217 -16.21 -4.40 12.07
CA VAL A 217 -14.82 -4.01 11.79
C VAL A 217 -14.20 -3.39 13.03
N ALA A 218 -12.89 -3.60 13.18
CA ALA A 218 -12.08 -2.97 14.21
C ALA A 218 -10.83 -2.36 13.57
N VAL A 219 -10.41 -1.20 14.08
CA VAL A 219 -9.20 -0.47 13.71
C VAL A 219 -8.39 -0.18 14.97
#